data_AF-A0A1E1WHS0-F1
#
_entry.id   AF-A0A1E1WHS0-F1
#
_cell.length_a   1.000
_cell.length_b   1.000
_cell.length_c   1.000
_cell.angle_alpha   90.00
_cell.angle_beta   90.00
_cell.angle_gamma   90.00
#
_symmetry.space_group_name_H-M   'P 1'
#
loop_
_entity.id
_entity.type
_entity.pdbx_description
1 polymer ?
#
loop_
_entity_poly.entity_id
_entity_poly.type
_entity_poly.pdbx_seq_one_letter_code
_entity_poly.pdbx_strand_id
1 'polypeptide(L)'
;LLLGALFGGWAALRAGRASRDQLKRMLRDMEQLRKAEMALDDMQKELEKARIEQESATTEKKNLEKRLREAGDTPLLNSTSSDLEVTQLKTEIERLRAELRRAEGELEDRCWAPPPGLQQWLQLTHEVENRSYLRKKHQAEMQLQVAREACEKLRKKRSSLVGAFVSTHGKSIDDVDRSIVEARTALNEVTQELQERMHRWKQIERMCGFNIINNNGLQYLESALYRNVNGRAPGSRVRMSSSQDDLSVGDDASVCGSGKLDELSLFHEHVD
;
A
#
# COMPACT_ATOMS: atom_id res chain seq x y z
N LEU A 1 -60.84 6.23 -133.54
CA LEU A 1 -60.77 5.13 -132.53
C LEU A 1 -59.34 4.84 -132.03
N LEU A 2 -58.25 5.18 -132.74
CA LEU A 2 -56.87 4.89 -132.29
C LEU A 2 -56.32 5.81 -131.18
N LEU A 3 -56.76 7.07 -131.09
CA LEU A 3 -56.23 8.02 -130.09
C LEU A 3 -56.70 7.75 -128.65
N GLY A 4 -57.90 7.19 -128.47
CA GLY A 4 -58.43 6.85 -127.15
C GLY A 4 -57.68 5.69 -126.48
N ALA A 5 -57.16 4.74 -127.27
CA ALA A 5 -56.40 3.60 -126.74
C ALA A 5 -55.01 4.00 -126.21
N LEU A 6 -54.33 4.94 -126.87
CA LEU A 6 -53.03 5.44 -126.42
C LEU A 6 -53.16 6.28 -125.14
N PHE A 7 -54.20 7.12 -125.05
CA PHE A 7 -54.49 7.87 -123.83
C PHE A 7 -54.92 6.96 -122.67
N GLY A 8 -55.73 5.92 -122.95
CA GLY A 8 -56.12 4.91 -121.98
C GLY A 8 -54.93 4.10 -121.46
N GLY A 9 -54.01 3.68 -122.35
CA GLY A 9 -52.80 2.95 -121.97
C GLY A 9 -51.81 3.77 -121.13
N TRP A 10 -51.63 5.06 -121.47
CA TRP A 10 -50.79 5.96 -120.67
C TRP A 10 -51.40 6.28 -119.31
N ALA A 11 -52.72 6.52 -119.25
CA ALA A 11 -53.44 6.74 -118.00
C ALA A 11 -53.40 5.50 -117.08
N ALA A 12 -53.52 4.29 -117.64
CA ALA A 12 -53.42 3.04 -116.90
C ALA A 12 -51.99 2.80 -116.35
N LEU A 13 -50.95 3.09 -117.13
CA LEU A 13 -49.55 2.97 -116.67
C LEU A 13 -49.21 4.02 -115.61
N ARG A 14 -49.77 5.24 -115.69
CA ARG A 14 -49.61 6.27 -114.67
C ARG A 14 -50.38 5.93 -113.39
N ALA A 15 -51.60 5.41 -113.51
CA ALA A 15 -52.39 4.88 -112.41
C ALA A 15 -51.69 3.70 -111.71
N GLY A 16 -51.04 2.81 -112.48
CA GLY A 16 -50.26 1.69 -111.96
C GLY A 16 -48.96 2.09 -111.24
N ARG A 17 -48.36 3.25 -111.58
CA ARG A 17 -47.25 3.81 -110.80
C ARG A 17 -47.74 4.49 -109.52
N ALA A 18 -48.84 5.25 -109.59
CA ALA A 18 -49.45 5.88 -108.43
C ALA A 18 -49.94 4.86 -107.38
N SER A 19 -50.50 3.72 -107.82
CA SER A 19 -50.95 2.65 -106.93
C SER A 19 -49.79 1.96 -106.19
N ARG A 20 -48.63 1.79 -106.86
CA ARG A 20 -47.41 1.27 -106.22
C ARG A 20 -46.87 2.21 -105.16
N ASP A 21 -46.95 3.52 -105.37
CA ASP A 21 -46.55 4.51 -104.38
C ASP A 21 -47.53 4.62 -103.21
N GLN A 22 -48.84 4.42 -103.45
CA GLN A 22 -49.84 4.26 -102.39
C GLN A 22 -49.62 2.99 -101.57
N LEU A 23 -49.33 1.85 -102.21
CA LEU A 23 -48.98 0.61 -101.53
C LEU A 23 -47.73 0.76 -100.65
N LYS A 24 -46.69 1.43 -101.14
CA LYS A 24 -45.48 1.72 -100.33
C LYS A 24 -45.76 2.67 -99.16
N ARG A 25 -46.67 3.64 -99.32
CA ARG A 25 -47.12 4.48 -98.20
C ARG A 25 -47.90 3.67 -97.18
N MET A 26 -48.91 2.91 -97.63
CA MET A 26 -49.72 2.04 -96.77
C MET A 26 -48.87 1.00 -96.02
N LEU A 27 -47.85 0.43 -96.66
CA LEU A 27 -46.90 -0.48 -96.00
C LEU A 27 -46.09 0.22 -94.91
N ARG A 28 -45.62 1.46 -95.16
CA ARG A 28 -44.94 2.26 -94.13
C ARG A 28 -45.88 2.68 -93.00
N ASP A 29 -47.12 3.04 -93.33
CA ASP A 29 -48.12 3.45 -92.36
C ASP A 29 -48.54 2.26 -91.48
N MET A 30 -48.73 1.06 -92.04
CA MET A 30 -48.97 -0.15 -91.27
C MET A 30 -47.79 -0.52 -90.36
N GLU A 31 -46.55 -0.34 -90.82
CA GLU A 31 -45.36 -0.56 -90.00
C GLU A 31 -45.28 0.47 -88.85
N GLN A 32 -45.66 1.72 -89.10
CA GLN A 32 -45.75 2.75 -88.06
C GLN A 32 -46.88 2.47 -87.06
N LEU A 33 -48.05 2.04 -87.53
CA LEU A 33 -49.16 1.62 -86.68
C LEU A 33 -48.78 0.43 -85.80
N ARG A 34 -48.12 -0.59 -86.37
CA ARG A 34 -47.66 -1.76 -85.63
C ARG A 34 -46.59 -1.39 -84.59
N LYS A 35 -45.73 -0.41 -84.88
CA LYS A 35 -44.80 0.15 -83.88
C LYS A 35 -45.52 0.92 -82.78
N ALA A 36 -46.54 1.70 -83.11
CA ALA A 36 -47.34 2.42 -82.12
C ALA A 36 -48.16 1.45 -81.23
N GLU A 37 -48.66 0.35 -81.80
CA GLU A 37 -49.36 -0.71 -81.09
C GLU A 37 -48.42 -1.45 -80.12
N MET A 38 -47.21 -1.82 -80.57
CA MET A 38 -46.19 -2.39 -79.69
C MET A 38 -45.79 -1.42 -78.57
N ALA A 39 -45.63 -0.12 -78.87
CA ALA A 39 -45.31 0.88 -77.85
C ALA A 39 -46.43 1.08 -76.83
N LEU A 40 -47.70 0.97 -77.27
CA LEU A 40 -48.85 1.02 -76.35
C LEU A 40 -48.89 -0.21 -75.44
N ASP A 41 -48.64 -1.41 -75.99
CA ASP A 41 -48.57 -2.65 -75.21
C ASP A 41 -47.44 -2.61 -74.17
N ASP A 42 -46.26 -2.13 -74.56
CA ASP A 42 -45.12 -1.96 -73.64
C ASP A 42 -45.43 -0.92 -72.55
N MET A 43 -46.05 0.21 -72.92
CA MET A 43 -46.48 1.21 -71.93
C MET A 43 -47.54 0.70 -70.96
N GLN A 44 -48.47 -0.14 -71.42
CA GLN A 44 -49.47 -0.77 -70.55
C GLN A 44 -48.82 -1.71 -69.55
N LYS A 45 -47.85 -2.53 -69.99
CA LYS A 45 -47.06 -3.41 -69.11
C LYS A 45 -46.27 -2.63 -68.07
N GLU A 46 -45.62 -1.53 -68.47
CA GLU A 46 -44.87 -0.68 -67.54
C GLU A 46 -45.79 -0.01 -66.51
N LEU A 47 -46.96 0.47 -66.94
CA LEU A 47 -47.95 1.05 -66.02
C LEU A 47 -48.50 0.04 -65.02
N GLU A 48 -48.78 -1.18 -65.46
CA GLU A 48 -49.24 -2.24 -64.57
C GLU A 48 -48.16 -2.64 -63.56
N LYS A 49 -46.90 -2.74 -64.00
CA LYS A 49 -45.77 -2.99 -63.12
C LYS A 49 -45.59 -1.88 -62.09
N ALA A 50 -45.60 -0.62 -62.52
CA ALA A 50 -45.49 0.54 -61.65
C ALA A 50 -46.64 0.61 -60.64
N ARG A 51 -47.86 0.23 -61.05
CA ARG A 51 -49.02 0.18 -60.16
C ARG A 51 -48.86 -0.88 -59.08
N ILE A 52 -48.41 -2.10 -59.43
CA ILE A 52 -48.16 -3.18 -58.47
C ILE A 52 -47.07 -2.78 -57.47
N GLU A 53 -45.98 -2.18 -57.95
CA GLU A 53 -44.89 -1.70 -57.09
C GLU A 53 -45.38 -0.60 -56.13
N GLN A 54 -46.18 0.36 -56.63
CA GLN A 54 -46.76 1.41 -55.79
C GLN A 54 -47.70 0.83 -54.73
N GLU A 55 -48.59 -0.09 -55.10
CA GLU A 55 -49.48 -0.75 -54.16
C GLU A 55 -48.67 -1.49 -53.06
N SER A 56 -47.62 -2.23 -53.44
CA SER A 56 -46.74 -2.92 -52.49
C SER A 56 -46.03 -1.94 -51.52
N ALA A 57 -45.45 -0.85 -52.04
CA ALA A 57 -44.77 0.15 -51.23
C ALA A 57 -45.73 0.87 -50.27
N THR A 58 -46.97 1.13 -50.70
CA THR A 58 -47.98 1.72 -49.80
C THR A 58 -48.39 0.78 -48.66
N THR A 59 -48.47 -0.52 -48.92
CA THR A 59 -48.79 -1.51 -47.88
C THR A 59 -47.64 -1.68 -46.89
N GLU A 60 -46.41 -1.73 -47.37
CA GLU A 60 -45.21 -1.80 -46.53
C GLU A 60 -45.09 -0.56 -45.65
N LYS A 61 -45.28 0.64 -46.23
CA LYS A 61 -45.28 1.90 -45.47
C LYS A 61 -46.33 1.90 -44.36
N LYS A 62 -47.57 1.51 -44.64
CA LYS A 62 -48.64 1.41 -43.62
C LYS A 62 -48.29 0.40 -42.53
N ASN A 63 -47.70 -0.74 -42.89
CA ASN A 63 -47.27 -1.75 -41.92
C ASN A 63 -46.12 -1.23 -41.04
N LEU A 64 -45.15 -0.52 -41.60
CA LEU A 64 -44.05 0.09 -40.87
C LEU A 64 -44.54 1.21 -39.93
N GLU A 65 -45.45 2.08 -40.39
CA GLU A 65 -46.07 3.12 -39.56
C GLU A 65 -46.85 2.52 -38.39
N LYS A 66 -47.57 1.42 -38.61
CA LYS A 66 -48.27 0.69 -37.55
C LYS A 66 -47.29 0.12 -36.52
N ARG A 67 -46.23 -0.56 -36.97
CA ARG A 67 -45.19 -1.11 -36.09
C ARG A 67 -44.45 -0.04 -35.29
N LEU A 68 -44.17 1.11 -35.89
CA LEU A 68 -43.52 2.23 -35.21
C LEU A 68 -44.42 2.82 -34.12
N ARG A 69 -45.72 2.94 -34.40
CA ARG A 69 -46.71 3.40 -33.41
C ARG A 69 -46.86 2.40 -32.26
N GLU A 70 -46.92 1.11 -32.55
CA GLU A 70 -46.93 0.04 -31.55
C GLU A 70 -45.65 0.04 -30.70
N ALA A 71 -44.48 0.30 -31.30
CA ALA A 71 -43.20 0.39 -30.58
C ALA A 71 -43.08 1.68 -29.72
N GLY A 72 -43.64 2.79 -30.19
CA GLY A 72 -43.70 4.05 -29.42
C GLY A 72 -44.71 4.00 -28.27
N ASP A 73 -45.78 3.22 -28.41
CA ASP A 73 -46.82 3.01 -27.38
C ASP A 73 -46.49 1.84 -26.42
N THR A 74 -45.46 1.02 -26.70
CA THR A 74 -44.94 0.07 -25.70
C THR A 74 -44.24 0.81 -24.56
N PRO A 75 -44.70 0.64 -23.30
CA PRO A 75 -44.22 1.45 -22.20
C PRO A 75 -42.76 1.14 -21.87
N LEU A 76 -42.08 2.19 -21.42
CA LEU A 76 -40.73 2.38 -20.88
C LEU A 76 -40.25 1.34 -19.82
N LEU A 77 -40.85 0.16 -19.72
CA LEU A 77 -40.67 -0.84 -18.66
C LEU A 77 -39.21 -1.31 -18.53
N ASN A 78 -38.48 -1.41 -19.64
CA ASN A 78 -37.06 -1.81 -19.61
C ASN A 78 -36.16 -0.72 -19.03
N SER A 79 -36.44 0.58 -19.26
CA SER A 79 -35.63 1.64 -18.67
C SER A 79 -35.94 1.81 -17.18
N THR A 80 -37.22 1.67 -16.78
CA THR A 80 -37.60 1.79 -15.36
C THR A 80 -37.06 0.62 -14.54
N SER A 81 -37.03 -0.59 -15.11
CA SER A 81 -36.40 -1.76 -14.48
C SER A 81 -34.89 -1.59 -14.36
N SER A 82 -34.23 -1.08 -15.43
CA SER A 82 -32.79 -0.79 -15.41
C SER A 82 -32.43 0.30 -14.41
N ASP A 83 -33.23 1.35 -14.28
CA ASP A 83 -33.00 2.43 -13.33
C ASP A 83 -33.19 1.95 -11.87
N LEU A 84 -34.17 1.08 -11.63
CA LEU A 84 -34.36 0.45 -10.34
C LEU A 84 -33.16 -0.44 -9.97
N GLU A 85 -32.64 -1.22 -10.92
CA GLU A 85 -31.44 -2.05 -10.70
C GLU A 85 -30.19 -1.19 -10.43
N VAL A 86 -30.00 -0.11 -11.20
CA VAL A 86 -28.90 0.84 -10.98
C VAL A 86 -29.00 1.51 -9.61
N THR A 87 -30.20 1.87 -9.16
CA THR A 87 -30.39 2.46 -7.82
C THR A 87 -30.09 1.43 -6.72
N GLN A 88 -30.54 0.19 -6.87
CA GLN A 88 -30.24 -0.90 -5.94
C GLN A 88 -28.73 -1.17 -5.86
N LEU A 89 -28.04 -1.28 -6.99
CA LEU A 89 -26.59 -1.48 -7.03
C LEU A 89 -25.82 -0.30 -6.41
N LYS A 90 -26.26 0.94 -6.62
CA LYS A 90 -25.67 2.12 -5.95
C LYS A 90 -25.83 2.05 -4.44
N THR A 91 -27.03 1.73 -3.95
CA THR A 91 -27.28 1.58 -2.50
C THR A 91 -26.45 0.46 -1.90
N GLU A 92 -26.27 -0.65 -2.64
CA GLU A 92 -25.46 -1.77 -2.19
C GLU A 92 -23.97 -1.42 -2.15
N ILE A 93 -23.45 -0.70 -3.14
CA ILE A 93 -22.07 -0.18 -3.14
C ILE A 93 -21.84 0.75 -1.94
N GLU A 94 -22.80 1.63 -1.64
CA GLU A 94 -22.69 2.53 -0.49
C GLU A 94 -22.71 1.77 0.84
N ARG A 95 -23.59 0.76 0.96
CA ARG A 95 -23.66 -0.14 2.12
C ARG A 95 -22.34 -0.89 2.32
N LEU A 96 -21.81 -1.50 1.26
CA LEU A 96 -20.55 -2.24 1.28
C LEU A 96 -19.36 -1.32 1.61
N ARG A 97 -19.32 -0.09 1.08
CA ARG A 97 -18.31 0.90 1.46
C ARG A 97 -18.41 1.33 2.92
N ALA A 98 -19.62 1.37 3.50
CA ALA A 98 -19.80 1.67 4.92
C ALA A 98 -19.38 0.48 5.81
N GLU A 99 -19.63 -0.76 5.38
CA GLU A 99 -19.15 -1.96 6.06
C GLU A 99 -17.63 -2.10 5.98
N LEU A 100 -17.05 -1.85 4.81
CA LEU A 100 -15.60 -1.86 4.63
C LEU A 100 -14.93 -0.84 5.56
N ARG A 101 -15.40 0.41 5.58
CA ARG A 101 -14.86 1.44 6.50
C ARG A 101 -14.99 1.07 7.98
N ARG A 102 -16.07 0.39 8.36
CA ARG A 102 -16.25 -0.11 9.74
C ARG A 102 -15.26 -1.24 10.04
N ALA A 103 -15.12 -2.20 9.14
CA ALA A 103 -14.18 -3.30 9.28
C ALA A 103 -12.72 -2.81 9.29
N GLU A 104 -12.37 -1.82 8.47
CA GLU A 104 -11.06 -1.17 8.46
C GLU A 104 -10.77 -0.46 9.79
N GLY A 105 -11.73 0.29 10.33
CA GLY A 105 -11.59 0.91 11.66
C GLY A 105 -11.43 -0.12 12.79
N GLU A 106 -12.20 -1.22 12.75
CA GLU A 106 -12.04 -2.32 13.71
C GLU A 106 -10.70 -3.06 13.58
N LEU A 107 -10.14 -3.13 12.37
CA LEU A 107 -8.84 -3.75 12.11
C LEU A 107 -7.69 -2.89 12.64
N GLU A 108 -7.75 -1.57 12.44
CA GLU A 108 -6.80 -0.60 12.99
C GLU A 108 -6.75 -0.67 14.53
N ASP A 109 -7.89 -0.88 15.18
CA ASP A 109 -7.96 -1.03 16.64
C ASP A 109 -7.39 -2.38 17.17
N ARG A 110 -7.19 -3.38 16.30
CA ARG A 110 -6.81 -4.76 16.70
C ARG A 110 -5.47 -5.26 16.16
N CYS A 111 -4.77 -4.47 15.34
CA CYS A 111 -3.62 -4.97 14.59
C CYS A 111 -2.29 -4.99 15.35
N TRP A 112 -2.21 -4.43 16.55
CA TRP A 112 -0.95 -4.44 17.30
C TRP A 112 -0.83 -5.65 18.23
N ALA A 113 0.07 -6.56 17.88
CA ALA A 113 0.62 -7.55 18.79
C ALA A 113 2.14 -7.38 18.81
N PRO A 114 2.79 -7.42 19.99
CA PRO A 114 4.23 -7.28 20.07
C PRO A 114 4.92 -8.41 19.32
N PRO A 115 5.92 -8.11 18.46
CA PRO A 115 6.69 -9.13 17.76
C PRO A 115 7.35 -10.14 18.72
N PRO A 116 7.50 -11.41 18.29
CA PRO A 116 8.24 -12.41 19.06
C PRO A 116 9.66 -11.92 19.41
N GLY A 117 10.08 -12.17 20.65
CA GLY A 117 11.39 -11.77 21.16
C GLY A 117 11.49 -10.31 21.65
N LEU A 118 10.54 -9.43 21.31
CA LEU A 118 10.55 -8.04 21.78
C LEU A 118 10.64 -7.94 23.32
N GLN A 119 9.90 -8.80 24.03
CA GLN A 119 9.92 -8.85 25.49
C GLN A 119 11.33 -9.07 26.05
N GLN A 120 12.08 -10.03 25.50
CA GLN A 120 13.41 -10.38 26.00
C GLN A 120 14.41 -9.24 25.76
N TRP A 121 14.32 -8.57 24.61
CA TRP A 121 15.14 -7.41 24.31
C TRP A 121 14.82 -6.22 25.21
N LEU A 122 13.54 -5.92 25.45
CA LEU A 122 13.15 -4.85 26.37
C LEU A 122 13.57 -5.16 27.81
N GLN A 123 13.49 -6.42 28.25
CA GLN A 123 14.01 -6.86 29.54
C GLN A 123 15.53 -6.61 29.62
N LEU A 124 16.30 -6.99 28.59
CA LEU A 124 17.74 -6.71 28.55
C LEU A 124 18.03 -5.21 28.61
N THR A 125 17.29 -4.40 27.84
CA THR A 125 17.40 -2.94 27.87
C THR A 125 17.13 -2.38 29.27
N HIS A 126 16.06 -2.81 29.93
CA HIS A 126 15.73 -2.44 31.30
C HIS A 126 16.89 -2.76 32.26
N GLU A 127 17.45 -3.98 32.18
CA GLU A 127 18.55 -4.40 33.06
C GLU A 127 19.83 -3.60 32.83
N VAL A 128 20.20 -3.33 31.58
CA VAL A 128 21.36 -2.50 31.24
C VAL A 128 21.18 -1.08 31.77
N GLU A 129 19.99 -0.50 31.56
CA GLU A 129 19.63 0.80 32.07
C GLU A 129 19.70 0.80 33.62
N ASN A 130 19.16 -0.24 34.28
CA ASN A 130 19.11 -0.36 35.74
C ASN A 130 20.51 -0.47 36.35
N ARG A 131 21.41 -1.22 35.71
CA ARG A 131 22.83 -1.30 36.08
C ARG A 131 23.52 0.07 36.02
N SER A 132 23.19 0.89 35.03
CA SER A 132 23.72 2.26 34.93
C SER A 132 23.18 3.17 36.02
N TYR A 133 21.87 3.11 36.27
CA TYR A 133 21.23 3.84 37.37
C TYR A 133 21.84 3.48 38.73
N LEU A 134 21.99 2.18 39.04
CA LEU A 134 22.55 1.72 40.31
C LEU A 134 24.00 2.21 40.52
N ARG A 135 24.81 2.23 39.47
CA ARG A 135 26.17 2.82 39.52
C ARG A 135 26.12 4.31 39.82
N LYS A 136 25.26 5.07 39.13
CA LYS A 136 25.12 6.52 39.34
C LYS A 136 24.59 6.84 40.74
N LYS A 137 23.61 6.08 41.23
CA LYS A 137 23.09 6.16 42.60
C LYS A 137 24.21 5.96 43.63
N HIS A 138 24.98 4.89 43.49
CA HIS A 138 26.08 4.60 44.40
C HIS A 138 27.12 5.72 44.41
N GLN A 139 27.46 6.29 43.24
CA GLN A 139 28.36 7.44 43.14
C GLN A 139 27.82 8.67 43.86
N ALA A 140 26.53 8.99 43.69
CA ALA A 140 25.90 10.12 44.40
C ALA A 140 25.90 9.91 45.93
N GLU A 141 25.66 8.68 46.40
CA GLU A 141 25.75 8.33 47.83
C GLU A 141 27.17 8.50 48.38
N MET A 142 28.19 8.08 47.62
CA MET A 142 29.59 8.29 47.99
C MET A 142 29.96 9.78 48.00
N GLN A 143 29.49 10.55 47.02
CA GLN A 143 29.72 12.00 46.99
C GLN A 143 29.11 12.70 48.20
N LEU A 144 27.90 12.30 48.62
CA LEU A 144 27.28 12.79 49.86
C LEU A 144 28.12 12.45 51.09
N GLN A 145 28.65 11.22 51.16
CA GLN A 145 29.47 10.79 52.27
C GLN A 145 30.77 11.61 52.38
N VAL A 146 31.44 11.86 51.24
CA VAL A 146 32.63 12.72 51.18
C VAL A 146 32.32 14.15 51.62
N ALA A 147 31.20 14.72 51.16
CA ALA A 147 30.78 16.07 51.56
C ALA A 147 30.52 16.14 53.09
N ARG A 148 29.88 15.12 53.67
CA ARG A 148 29.65 15.03 55.14
C ARG A 148 30.96 15.00 55.91
N GLU A 149 31.91 14.18 55.48
CA GLU A 149 33.22 14.09 56.12
C GLU A 149 34.00 15.40 56.02
N ALA A 150 33.92 16.11 54.89
CA ALA A 150 34.53 17.41 54.69
C ALA A 150 33.93 18.46 55.65
N CYS A 151 32.60 18.49 55.80
CA CYS A 151 31.90 19.32 56.78
C CYS A 151 32.36 19.04 58.21
N GLU A 152 32.46 17.77 58.60
CA GLU A 152 32.91 17.40 59.94
C GLU A 152 34.36 17.79 60.20
N LYS A 153 35.25 17.60 59.22
CA LYS A 153 36.65 18.02 59.29
C LYS A 153 36.75 19.54 59.47
N LEU A 154 35.98 20.31 58.69
CA LEU A 154 35.94 21.77 58.81
C LEU A 154 35.41 22.20 60.18
N ARG A 155 34.34 21.58 60.67
CA ARG A 155 33.79 21.84 62.02
C ARG A 155 34.83 21.59 63.11
N LYS A 156 35.53 20.45 63.06
CA LYS A 156 36.59 20.08 64.02
C LYS A 156 37.76 21.07 64.00
N LYS A 157 38.19 21.50 62.81
CA LYS A 157 39.24 22.52 62.64
C LYS A 157 38.84 23.86 63.25
N ARG A 158 37.59 24.30 63.03
CA ARG A 158 37.05 25.54 63.61
C ARG A 158 36.85 25.47 65.13
N SER A 159 36.57 24.29 65.70
CA SER A 159 36.45 24.12 67.15
C SER A 159 37.78 23.98 67.90
N SER A 160 38.90 23.75 67.19
CA SER A 160 40.22 23.65 67.80
C SER A 160 40.83 25.04 68.00
N LEU A 161 41.39 25.32 69.19
CA LEU A 161 42.01 26.61 69.53
C LEU A 161 43.13 27.02 68.55
N VAL A 162 43.96 26.07 68.13
CA VAL A 162 45.04 26.30 67.13
C VAL A 162 44.47 26.38 65.71
N GLY A 163 43.41 25.61 65.43
CA GLY A 163 42.74 25.60 64.14
C GLY A 163 41.94 26.88 63.86
N ALA A 164 41.32 27.48 64.87
CA ALA A 164 40.53 28.70 64.74
C ALA A 164 41.36 29.92 64.27
N PHE A 165 42.66 29.95 64.61
CA PHE A 165 43.56 31.05 64.22
C PHE A 165 44.04 30.95 62.76
N VAL A 166 44.11 29.73 62.20
CA VAL A 166 44.59 29.43 60.82
C VAL A 166 43.43 29.17 59.84
N SER A 167 42.25 28.80 60.34
CA SER A 167 41.08 28.39 59.54
C SER A 167 40.28 29.56 58.92
N THR A 168 40.80 30.79 58.92
CA THR A 168 40.12 31.99 58.40
C THR A 168 40.21 32.14 56.88
N HIS A 169 40.90 31.24 56.17
CA HIS A 169 40.94 31.27 54.70
C HIS A 169 39.63 30.74 54.09
N GLY A 170 38.82 31.66 53.53
CA GLY A 170 37.49 31.40 52.94
C GLY A 170 37.45 30.28 51.91
N LYS A 171 38.54 30.05 51.18
CA LYS A 171 38.63 29.00 50.14
C LYS A 171 38.24 27.60 50.64
N SER A 172 38.60 27.24 51.89
CA SER A 172 38.25 25.93 52.46
C SER A 172 36.77 25.78 52.82
N ILE A 173 36.09 26.90 53.09
CA ILE A 173 34.64 26.93 53.31
C ILE A 173 33.94 26.83 51.96
N ASP A 174 34.38 27.61 50.98
CA ASP A 174 33.83 27.62 49.63
C ASP A 174 33.91 26.23 48.98
N ASP A 175 35.03 25.51 49.15
CA ASP A 175 35.21 24.15 48.64
C ASP A 175 34.24 23.15 49.28
N VAL A 176 34.01 23.27 50.60
CA VAL A 176 33.06 22.42 51.33
C VAL A 176 31.63 22.74 50.91
N ASP A 177 31.26 24.02 50.83
CA ASP A 177 29.93 24.45 50.41
C ASP A 177 29.63 24.00 48.99
N ARG A 178 30.60 24.12 48.08
CA ARG A 178 30.50 23.59 46.72
C ARG A 178 30.26 22.08 46.71
N SER A 179 31.05 21.33 47.49
CA SER A 179 30.90 19.87 47.60
C SER A 179 29.50 19.46 48.09
N ILE A 180 28.91 20.20 49.04
CA ILE A 180 27.54 19.96 49.52
C ILE A 180 26.52 20.19 48.42
N VAL A 181 26.64 21.30 47.67
CA VAL A 181 25.71 21.62 46.58
C VAL A 181 25.79 20.56 45.50
N GLU A 182 26.99 20.18 45.07
CA GLU A 182 27.19 19.15 44.06
C GLU A 182 26.62 17.78 44.50
N ALA A 183 26.84 17.37 45.76
CA ALA A 183 26.27 16.14 46.29
C ALA A 183 24.72 16.17 46.32
N ARG A 184 24.12 17.30 46.71
CA ARG A 184 22.66 17.47 46.69
C ARG A 184 22.10 17.39 45.28
N THR A 185 22.74 18.06 44.33
CA THR A 185 22.35 18.01 42.92
C THR A 185 22.40 16.59 42.39
N ALA A 186 23.49 15.86 42.64
CA ALA A 186 23.64 14.47 42.20
C ALA A 186 22.54 13.54 42.77
N LEU A 187 22.18 13.69 44.04
CA LEU A 187 21.09 12.92 44.65
C LEU A 187 19.71 13.27 44.08
N ASN A 188 19.47 14.55 43.81
CA ASN A 188 18.23 15.00 43.21
C ASN A 188 18.08 14.47 41.78
N GLU A 189 19.16 14.48 40.99
CA GLU A 189 19.17 13.85 39.67
C GLU A 189 18.83 12.36 39.72
N VAL A 190 19.47 11.59 40.62
CA VAL A 190 19.19 10.16 40.78
C VAL A 190 17.73 9.92 41.23
N THR A 191 17.16 10.83 42.02
CA THR A 191 15.76 10.75 42.45
C THR A 191 14.79 10.99 41.29
N GLN A 192 15.03 12.04 40.50
CA GLN A 192 14.23 12.34 39.31
C GLN A 192 14.33 11.23 38.27
N GLU A 193 15.55 10.72 38.04
CA GLU A 193 15.81 9.61 37.12
C GLU A 193 15.07 8.34 37.56
N LEU A 194 15.03 8.02 38.86
CA LEU A 194 14.25 6.88 39.36
C LEU A 194 12.75 7.04 39.08
N GLN A 195 12.18 8.23 39.37
CA GLN A 195 10.77 8.50 39.14
C GLN A 195 10.39 8.40 37.67
N GLU A 196 11.20 9.00 36.80
CA GLU A 196 11.04 8.93 35.35
C GLU A 196 11.05 7.48 34.88
N ARG A 197 12.08 6.72 35.26
CA ARG A 197 12.27 5.33 34.82
C ARG A 197 11.11 4.44 35.26
N MET A 198 10.68 4.55 36.52
CA MET A 198 9.53 3.80 37.03
C MET A 198 8.27 4.12 36.22
N HIS A 199 8.05 5.40 35.89
CA HIS A 199 6.92 5.80 35.08
C HIS A 199 7.00 5.25 33.65
N ARG A 200 8.12 5.51 32.96
CA ARG A 200 8.32 5.11 31.56
C ARG A 200 8.22 3.60 31.40
N TRP A 201 8.91 2.81 32.21
CA TRP A 201 8.85 1.35 32.10
C TRP A 201 7.45 0.80 32.38
N LYS A 202 6.71 1.37 33.34
CA LYS A 202 5.31 1.00 33.58
C LYS A 202 4.40 1.31 32.40
N GLN A 203 4.62 2.42 31.69
CA GLN A 203 3.88 2.71 30.46
C GLN A 203 4.25 1.76 29.33
N ILE A 204 5.53 1.43 29.17
CA ILE A 204 5.99 0.48 28.15
C ILE A 204 5.37 -0.90 28.40
N GLU A 205 5.40 -1.42 29.63
CA GLU A 205 4.73 -2.69 29.98
C GLU A 205 3.23 -2.67 29.68
N ARG A 206 2.55 -1.55 29.99
CA ARG A 206 1.12 -1.37 29.71
C ARG A 206 0.83 -1.42 28.21
N MET A 207 1.59 -0.69 27.40
CA MET A 207 1.41 -0.68 25.95
C MET A 207 1.78 -2.02 25.35
N CYS A 208 2.76 -2.72 25.92
CA CYS A 208 3.26 -3.98 25.40
C CYS A 208 2.49 -5.23 25.84
N GLY A 209 1.78 -5.16 26.97
CA GLY A 209 0.99 -6.28 27.49
C GLY A 209 1.82 -7.42 28.11
N PHE A 210 3.10 -7.19 28.44
CA PHE A 210 3.95 -8.18 29.10
C PHE A 210 4.89 -7.56 30.15
N ASN A 211 5.36 -8.39 31.08
CA ASN A 211 6.28 -7.96 32.14
C ASN A 211 7.71 -7.77 31.61
N ILE A 212 8.30 -6.64 31.96
CA ILE A 212 9.66 -6.20 31.62
C ILE A 212 10.47 -5.98 32.90
N ILE A 213 9.92 -5.25 33.87
CA ILE A 213 10.62 -4.86 35.11
C ILE A 213 10.88 -6.09 35.97
N ASN A 214 9.89 -6.98 36.10
CA ASN A 214 10.06 -8.26 36.77
C ASN A 214 10.53 -9.32 35.77
N ASN A 215 11.82 -9.62 35.78
CA ASN A 215 12.47 -10.53 34.84
C ASN A 215 13.55 -11.38 35.54
N ASN A 216 14.18 -12.30 34.79
CA ASN A 216 15.18 -13.25 35.30
C ASN A 216 16.58 -12.65 35.56
N GLY A 217 16.75 -11.36 35.33
CA GLY A 217 17.99 -10.62 35.53
C GLY A 217 18.96 -10.65 34.34
N LEU A 218 19.92 -9.72 34.38
CA LEU A 218 20.86 -9.43 33.29
C LEU A 218 21.62 -10.68 32.77
N GLN A 219 22.18 -11.48 33.67
CA GLN A 219 23.02 -12.64 33.31
C GLN A 219 22.26 -13.70 32.51
N TYR A 220 21.00 -13.96 32.91
CA TYR A 220 20.14 -14.88 32.18
C TYR A 220 19.80 -14.34 30.80
N LEU A 221 19.45 -13.06 30.70
CA LEU A 221 19.06 -12.41 29.44
C LEU A 221 20.22 -12.34 28.45
N GLU A 222 21.42 -11.94 28.90
CA GLU A 222 22.64 -11.96 28.09
C GLU A 222 22.92 -13.37 27.58
N SER A 223 22.80 -14.39 28.43
CA SER A 223 22.97 -15.78 28.02
C SER A 223 21.92 -16.22 27.01
N ALA A 224 20.63 -15.96 27.24
CA ALA A 224 19.54 -16.41 26.38
C ALA A 224 19.57 -15.72 25.01
N LEU A 225 19.86 -14.42 24.98
CA LEU A 225 19.90 -13.65 23.74
C LEU A 225 21.19 -13.88 22.98
N TYR A 226 22.37 -13.71 23.60
CA TYR A 226 23.65 -13.78 22.88
C TYR A 226 24.11 -15.21 22.56
N ARG A 227 23.75 -16.22 23.37
CA ARG A 227 24.09 -17.62 23.07
C ARG A 227 23.27 -18.18 21.91
N ASN A 228 22.03 -17.70 21.72
CA ASN A 228 21.17 -18.11 20.61
C ASN A 228 21.61 -17.50 19.27
N VAL A 229 22.22 -16.31 19.25
CA VAL A 229 22.76 -15.70 18.01
C VAL A 229 24.02 -16.40 17.51
N ASN A 230 24.78 -17.04 18.41
CA ASN A 230 26.03 -17.75 18.09
C ASN A 230 25.82 -19.24 17.67
N GLY A 231 24.62 -19.61 17.22
CA GLY A 231 24.45 -20.80 16.38
C GLY A 231 24.02 -22.11 17.06
N ARG A 232 23.24 -22.08 18.15
CA ARG A 232 22.54 -23.29 18.62
C ARG A 232 21.13 -22.98 19.10
N ALA A 233 20.16 -23.18 18.20
CA ALA A 233 18.75 -23.24 18.59
C ALA A 233 18.55 -24.39 19.60
N PRO A 234 17.96 -24.14 20.79
CA PRO A 234 17.63 -25.20 21.72
C PRO A 234 16.32 -25.86 21.26
N GLY A 235 16.43 -26.88 20.41
CA GLY A 235 15.23 -27.58 19.92
C GLY A 235 15.44 -28.83 19.08
N SER A 236 16.61 -29.02 18.45
CA SER A 236 16.86 -30.25 17.69
C SER A 236 17.38 -31.37 18.60
N ARG A 237 16.47 -32.00 19.36
CA ARG A 237 16.70 -33.37 19.85
C ARG A 237 16.60 -34.32 18.65
N VAL A 238 17.67 -34.41 17.87
CA VAL A 238 17.87 -35.57 17.02
C VAL A 238 18.30 -36.71 17.94
N ARG A 239 17.38 -37.63 18.18
CA ARG A 239 17.65 -38.96 18.73
C ARG A 239 18.44 -39.71 17.65
N MET A 240 19.77 -39.72 17.75
CA MET A 240 20.60 -40.71 17.05
C MET A 240 21.12 -41.70 18.08
N SER A 241 20.64 -42.93 17.93
CA SER A 241 21.15 -44.15 18.55
C SER A 241 22.24 -44.72 17.65
N SER A 242 23.45 -44.90 18.17
CA SER A 242 24.47 -45.91 17.79
C SER A 242 25.76 -45.53 18.54
N SER A 243 26.12 -46.21 19.62
CA SER A 243 26.89 -47.47 19.66
C SER A 243 28.25 -47.36 18.95
N GLN A 244 29.33 -47.15 19.72
CA GLN A 244 30.59 -47.91 19.71
C GLN A 244 31.76 -47.14 20.34
N ASP A 245 32.35 -47.80 21.34
CA ASP A 245 33.79 -47.98 21.60
C ASP A 245 34.64 -46.80 22.11
N ASP A 246 34.64 -46.68 23.43
CA ASP A 246 35.79 -46.97 24.32
C ASP A 246 37.22 -46.69 23.79
N LEU A 247 37.84 -45.59 24.24
CA LEU A 247 39.28 -45.51 24.55
C LEU A 247 39.55 -44.43 25.61
N SER A 248 40.16 -44.86 26.71
CA SER A 248 40.65 -44.11 27.86
C SER A 248 42.07 -43.57 27.64
N VAL A 249 42.30 -42.27 27.92
CA VAL A 249 43.54 -41.66 28.46
C VAL A 249 43.07 -40.36 29.14
N GLY A 250 43.22 -40.10 30.44
CA GLY A 250 44.39 -40.24 31.29
C GLY A 250 44.89 -38.81 31.61
N ASP A 251 44.83 -38.43 32.88
CA ASP A 251 45.18 -37.14 33.52
C ASP A 251 46.43 -36.43 32.97
N ASP A 252 46.51 -35.08 33.10
CA ASP A 252 47.34 -34.43 34.13
C ASP A 252 47.39 -32.88 34.01
N ALA A 253 47.63 -32.27 35.17
CA ALA A 253 48.39 -31.03 35.42
C ALA A 253 47.75 -29.64 35.24
N SER A 254 47.15 -29.19 36.35
CA SER A 254 47.35 -27.86 36.94
C SER A 254 48.85 -27.47 37.02
N VAL A 255 49.21 -26.22 36.71
CA VAL A 255 50.29 -25.45 37.40
C VAL A 255 50.07 -23.94 37.25
N CYS A 256 50.15 -23.26 38.40
CA CYS A 256 50.15 -21.82 38.63
C CYS A 256 51.51 -21.13 38.35
N GLY A 257 51.46 -19.79 38.22
CA GLY A 257 52.56 -18.86 38.56
C GLY A 257 53.56 -18.57 37.44
N SER A 258 54.29 -17.47 37.39
CA SER A 258 54.35 -16.22 38.15
C SER A 258 55.48 -15.36 37.56
N GLY A 259 55.34 -14.03 37.57
CA GLY A 259 56.45 -13.05 37.50
C GLY A 259 57.03 -12.78 36.11
N LYS A 260 57.72 -11.66 35.84
CA LYS A 260 58.10 -10.47 36.63
C LYS A 260 58.87 -9.55 35.65
N LEU A 261 58.81 -8.22 35.84
CA LEU A 261 59.88 -7.21 35.59
C LEU A 261 60.32 -6.99 34.11
N ASP A 262 60.78 -5.84 33.62
CA ASP A 262 61.45 -4.62 34.12
C ASP A 262 60.95 -3.40 33.30
N GLU A 263 60.70 -2.21 33.86
CA GLU A 263 61.64 -1.11 34.15
C GLU A 263 62.54 -0.70 32.97
N LEU A 264 62.29 0.50 32.41
CA LEU A 264 63.33 1.32 31.78
C LEU A 264 62.91 2.80 31.75
N SER A 265 63.50 3.54 32.68
CA SER A 265 63.64 4.99 32.71
C SER A 265 64.43 5.51 31.50
N LEU A 266 64.00 6.61 30.90
CA LEU A 266 64.87 7.44 30.06
C LEU A 266 64.75 8.91 30.46
N PHE A 267 65.88 9.46 30.91
CA PHE A 267 66.14 10.88 31.12
C PHE A 267 66.44 11.58 29.78
N HIS A 268 65.99 12.82 29.64
CA HIS A 268 66.63 13.90 28.86
C HIS A 268 66.04 15.23 29.39
N GLU A 269 66.75 16.07 30.18
CA GLU A 269 67.60 17.20 29.75
C GLU A 269 66.97 18.03 28.59
N HIS A 270 66.90 19.37 28.60
CA HIS A 270 67.70 20.42 29.24
C HIS A 270 67.01 21.80 29.00
N VAL A 271 67.26 22.78 29.89
CA VAL A 271 67.49 24.24 29.62
C VAL A 271 66.30 25.05 29.05
N ASP A 272 65.90 26.24 29.54
CA ASP A 272 66.45 27.31 30.41
C ASP A 272 65.49 27.67 31.55
#